data_AF-A0A261G2S7-F1
#
_entry.id   AF-A0A261G2S7-F1
#
_cell.length_a   1.000
_cell.length_b   1.000
_cell.length_c   1.000
_cell.angle_alpha   90.00
_cell.angle_beta   90.00
_cell.angle_gamma   90.00
#
_symmetry.space_group_name_H-M   'P 1'
#
loop_
_entity.id
_entity.type
_entity.pdbx_description
1 polymer ?
#
loop_
_entity_poly.entity_id
_entity_poly.type
_entity_poly.pdbx_seq_one_letter_code
_entity_poly.pdbx_strand_id
1 'polypeptide(L)'
;DGSVNDMHQRLVKAKRMIRGRIREGHLFTFLDEDLTENGTIPSTNNLIESWNGRIRDMLRHHRGLRLIRQLKAICWWCHQHAEHPETDAWLATNAITDERLESLYQKAWENSPQGRYETFGIPMHHGTGIDWNDFHTRVEWPSND
;
A
#
# COMPACT_ATOMS: atom_id res chain seq x y z
N ASP A 1 -29.88 -5.32 28.11
CA ASP A 1 -29.60 -5.38 26.66
C ASP A 1 -28.63 -6.53 26.36
N GLY A 2 -29.10 -7.76 26.56
CA GLY A 2 -28.31 -9.00 26.50
C GLY A 2 -28.01 -9.46 25.09
N SER A 3 -27.10 -8.76 24.41
CA SER A 3 -26.45 -9.28 23.20
C SER A 3 -25.58 -10.48 23.61
N VAL A 4 -25.91 -11.67 23.08
CA VAL A 4 -25.04 -12.86 23.20
C VAL A 4 -23.78 -12.57 22.42
N ASN A 5 -22.75 -12.13 23.15
CA ASN A 5 -21.46 -11.82 22.56
C ASN A 5 -20.78 -13.15 22.21
N ASP A 6 -20.46 -13.38 20.93
CA ASP A 6 -19.76 -14.60 20.53
C ASP A 6 -18.47 -14.75 21.33
N MET A 7 -18.37 -15.81 22.14
CA MET A 7 -17.21 -16.10 23.00
C MET A 7 -15.88 -16.10 22.21
N HIS A 8 -15.96 -16.35 20.89
CA HIS A 8 -14.82 -16.36 19.97
C HIS A 8 -14.94 -15.33 18.85
N GLN A 9 -15.05 -14.05 19.20
CA GLN A 9 -15.09 -12.92 18.24
C GLN A 9 -14.07 -13.01 17.10
N ARG A 10 -12.82 -13.42 17.41
CA ARG A 10 -11.76 -13.57 16.38
C ARG A 10 -12.10 -14.63 15.33
N LEU A 11 -12.65 -15.77 15.74
CA LEU A 11 -13.05 -16.85 14.84
C LEU A 11 -14.25 -16.45 13.99
N VAL A 12 -15.22 -15.77 14.59
CA VAL A 12 -16.40 -15.27 13.87
C VAL A 12 -16.00 -14.23 12.82
N LYS A 13 -15.09 -13.30 13.17
CA LYS A 13 -14.52 -12.32 12.23
C LYS A 13 -13.77 -12.99 11.09
N ALA A 14 -12.89 -13.96 11.39
CA ALA A 14 -12.16 -14.71 10.37
C ALA A 14 -13.11 -15.45 9.42
N LYS A 15 -14.13 -16.13 9.96
CA LYS A 15 -15.16 -16.83 9.18
C LYS A 15 -15.95 -15.88 8.28
N ARG A 16 -16.35 -14.71 8.78
CA ARG A 16 -17.05 -13.69 7.98
C ARG A 16 -16.15 -13.16 6.85
N MET A 17 -14.88 -12.90 7.15
CA MET A 17 -13.89 -12.45 6.17
C MET A 17 -13.70 -13.47 5.03
N ILE A 18 -13.49 -14.74 5.36
CA ILE A 18 -13.34 -15.82 4.37
C ILE A 18 -14.59 -15.93 3.49
N ARG A 19 -15.79 -15.90 4.09
CA ARG A 19 -17.06 -15.94 3.35
C ARG A 19 -17.24 -14.73 2.44
N GLY A 20 -16.84 -13.55 2.89
CA GLY A 20 -16.82 -12.34 2.08
C GLY A 20 -15.95 -12.53 0.84
N ARG A 21 -14.69 -12.98 1.03
CA ARG A 21 -13.75 -13.20 -0.09
C ARG A 21 -14.20 -14.28 -1.07
N ILE A 22 -14.85 -15.34 -0.59
CA ILE A 22 -15.46 -16.35 -1.49
C ILE A 22 -16.57 -15.71 -2.32
N ARG A 23 -17.47 -14.94 -1.71
CA ARG A 23 -18.57 -14.26 -2.41
C ARG A 23 -18.08 -13.24 -3.43
N GLU A 24 -17.00 -12.53 -3.10
CA GLU A 24 -16.35 -11.55 -3.98
C GLU A 24 -15.52 -12.21 -5.10
N GLY A 25 -15.38 -13.54 -5.12
CA GLY A 25 -14.59 -14.24 -6.13
C GLY A 25 -13.07 -14.05 -5.99
N HIS A 26 -12.58 -13.72 -4.80
CA HIS A 26 -11.15 -13.46 -4.56
C HIS A 26 -10.39 -14.67 -4.00
N LEU A 27 -11.08 -15.74 -3.60
CA LEU A 27 -10.45 -16.95 -3.07
C LEU A 27 -10.51 -18.06 -4.12
N PHE A 28 -9.43 -18.84 -4.24
CA PHE A 28 -9.31 -19.96 -5.19
C PHE A 28 -9.40 -19.58 -6.68
N THR A 29 -9.07 -18.33 -7.05
CA THR A 29 -9.06 -17.84 -8.45
C THR A 29 -8.11 -18.63 -9.36
N PHE A 30 -7.11 -19.31 -8.80
CA PHE A 30 -6.24 -20.21 -9.56
C PHE A 30 -6.93 -21.48 -10.09
N LEU A 31 -8.16 -21.77 -9.64
CA LEU A 31 -9.02 -22.84 -10.16
C LEU A 31 -9.98 -22.34 -11.23
N ASP A 32 -10.03 -21.03 -11.48
CA ASP A 32 -10.91 -20.43 -12.48
C ASP A 32 -10.31 -20.68 -13.87
N GLU A 33 -11.03 -21.44 -14.70
CA GLU A 33 -10.61 -21.83 -16.04
C GLU A 33 -10.46 -20.60 -16.96
N ASP A 34 -11.31 -19.59 -16.80
CA ASP A 34 -11.26 -18.36 -17.58
C ASP A 34 -9.99 -17.54 -17.25
N LEU A 35 -9.57 -17.54 -15.97
CA LEU A 35 -8.37 -16.83 -15.55
C LEU A 35 -7.08 -17.60 -15.88
N THR A 36 -7.15 -18.92 -16.04
CA THR A 36 -5.99 -19.77 -16.33
C THR A 36 -5.79 -20.08 -17.82
N GLU A 37 -6.67 -19.59 -18.68
CA GLU A 37 -6.62 -19.77 -20.15
C GLU A 37 -5.24 -19.42 -20.74
N ASN A 38 -4.59 -18.36 -20.22
CA ASN A 38 -3.31 -17.86 -20.71
C ASN A 38 -2.10 -18.32 -19.86
N GLY A 39 -2.30 -19.20 -18.88
CA GLY A 39 -1.21 -19.75 -18.07
C GLY A 39 -1.59 -20.08 -16.63
N THR A 40 -0.67 -20.72 -15.91
CA THR A 40 -0.90 -21.13 -14.53
C THR A 40 -0.83 -19.94 -13.58
N ILE A 41 -1.93 -19.69 -12.87
CA ILE A 41 -1.96 -18.71 -11.77
C ILE A 41 -1.44 -19.39 -10.49
N PRO A 42 -0.46 -18.79 -9.79
CA PRO A 42 0.02 -19.32 -8.53
C PRO A 42 -1.10 -19.37 -7.48
N SER A 43 -1.21 -20.50 -6.76
CA SER A 43 -2.20 -20.66 -5.67
C SER A 43 -1.98 -19.72 -4.47
N THR A 44 -0.82 -19.06 -4.38
CA THR A 44 -0.45 -18.21 -3.25
C THR A 44 0.01 -16.84 -3.72
N ASN A 45 -0.32 -15.81 -2.93
CA ASN A 45 0.12 -14.43 -3.17
C ASN A 45 1.61 -14.19 -2.84
N ASN A 46 2.40 -15.26 -2.62
CA ASN A 46 3.78 -15.18 -2.14
C ASN A 46 4.69 -14.33 -3.04
N LEU A 47 4.46 -14.35 -4.35
CA LEU A 47 5.23 -13.55 -5.29
C LEU A 47 5.01 -12.05 -5.04
N ILE A 48 3.76 -11.60 -5.00
CA ILE A 48 3.40 -10.19 -4.75
C ILE A 48 3.86 -9.77 -3.34
N GLU A 49 3.67 -10.62 -2.33
CA GLU A 49 4.13 -10.32 -0.97
C GLU A 49 5.67 -10.24 -0.86
N SER A 50 6.39 -11.09 -1.61
CA SER A 50 7.86 -11.03 -1.70
C SER A 50 8.32 -9.71 -2.35
N TRP A 51 7.69 -9.29 -3.44
CA TRP A 51 7.94 -7.99 -4.07
C TRP A 51 7.62 -6.81 -3.13
N ASN A 52 6.46 -6.84 -2.46
CA ASN A 52 6.08 -5.84 -1.45
C ASN A 52 7.06 -5.80 -0.27
N GLY A 53 7.65 -6.93 0.10
CA GLY A 53 8.75 -6.99 1.06
C GLY A 53 9.95 -6.16 0.59
N ARG A 54 10.42 -6.40 -0.63
CA ARG A 54 11.58 -5.70 -1.22
C ARG A 54 11.35 -4.21 -1.40
N ILE A 55 10.15 -3.79 -1.82
CA ILE A 55 9.79 -2.36 -1.92
C ILE A 55 9.82 -1.69 -0.53
N ARG A 56 9.29 -2.37 0.50
CA ARG A 56 9.37 -1.86 1.88
C ARG A 56 10.81 -1.76 2.38
N ASP A 57 11.68 -2.70 1.99
CA ASP A 57 13.10 -2.63 2.33
C ASP A 57 13.82 -1.49 1.61
N MET A 58 13.48 -1.20 0.35
CA MET A 58 13.96 0.01 -0.33
C MET A 58 13.62 1.28 0.46
N LEU A 59 12.38 1.41 0.94
CA LEU A 59 12.01 2.53 1.82
C LEU A 59 12.84 2.55 3.09
N ARG A 60 13.01 1.41 3.77
CA ARG A 60 13.78 1.29 5.03
C ARG A 60 15.23 1.73 4.88
N HIS A 61 15.91 1.24 3.85
CA HIS A 61 17.32 1.56 3.59
C HIS A 61 17.53 3.04 3.20
N HIS A 62 16.48 3.71 2.70
CA HIS A 62 16.56 5.09 2.21
C HIS A 62 15.77 6.09 3.08
N ARG A 63 15.36 5.72 4.29
CA ARG A 63 14.55 6.58 5.21
C ARG A 63 15.16 7.97 5.47
N GLY A 64 16.49 8.10 5.39
CA GLY A 64 17.19 9.38 5.56
C GLY A 64 17.12 10.32 4.36
N LEU A 65 16.60 9.87 3.22
CA LEU A 65 16.40 10.71 2.04
C LEU A 65 15.04 11.42 2.09
N ARG A 66 14.91 12.52 1.35
CA ARG A 66 13.60 13.16 1.10
C ARG A 66 12.63 12.16 0.48
N LEU A 67 11.33 12.22 0.78
CA LEU A 67 10.31 11.31 0.22
C LEU A 67 10.46 11.16 -1.30
N ILE A 68 10.59 12.26 -2.02
CA ILE A 68 10.68 12.23 -3.48
C ILE A 68 11.88 11.42 -3.99
N ARG A 69 12.99 11.44 -3.23
CA ARG A 69 14.19 10.65 -3.52
C ARG A 69 14.01 9.18 -3.17
N GLN A 70 13.30 8.86 -2.08
CA GLN A 70 12.89 7.48 -1.77
C GLN A 70 11.94 6.94 -2.86
N LEU A 71 10.98 7.77 -3.27
CA LEU A 71 10.17 7.76 -4.47
C LEU A 71 10.91 7.22 -5.69
N LYS A 72 11.85 8.04 -6.15
CA LYS A 72 12.69 7.76 -7.32
C LYS A 72 13.51 6.49 -7.15
N ALA A 73 14.08 6.24 -5.97
CA ALA A 73 14.83 5.02 -5.70
C ALA A 73 13.97 3.76 -5.89
N ILE A 74 12.72 3.77 -5.43
CA ILE A 74 11.77 2.68 -5.70
C ILE A 74 11.47 2.57 -7.19
N CYS A 75 11.17 3.68 -7.88
CA CYS A 75 10.88 3.65 -9.33
C CYS A 75 12.04 3.05 -10.13
N TRP A 76 13.28 3.45 -9.83
CA TRP A 76 14.48 2.89 -10.45
C TRP A 76 14.66 1.42 -10.11
N TRP A 77 14.44 1.04 -8.85
CA TRP A 77 14.52 -0.35 -8.43
C TRP A 77 13.50 -1.22 -9.17
N CYS A 78 12.24 -0.78 -9.28
CA CYS A 78 11.20 -1.46 -10.05
C CYS A 78 11.58 -1.59 -11.52
N HIS A 79 12.15 -0.53 -12.12
CA HIS A 79 12.62 -0.57 -13.51
C HIS A 79 13.69 -1.66 -13.72
N GLN A 80 14.73 -1.68 -12.87
CA GLN A 80 15.83 -2.65 -12.95
C GLN A 80 15.38 -4.10 -12.69
N HIS A 81 14.21 -4.27 -12.11
CA HIS A 81 13.62 -5.55 -11.76
C HIS A 81 12.43 -5.95 -12.65
N ALA A 82 12.17 -5.19 -13.72
CA ALA A 82 11.26 -5.60 -14.77
C ALA A 82 11.82 -6.81 -15.53
N GLU A 83 10.97 -7.55 -16.23
CA GLU A 83 11.39 -8.71 -17.04
C GLU A 83 12.40 -8.32 -18.13
N HIS A 84 12.24 -7.12 -18.68
CA HIS A 84 13.11 -6.53 -19.69
C HIS A 84 13.44 -5.07 -19.33
N PRO A 85 14.43 -4.82 -18.45
CA PRO A 85 14.83 -3.47 -18.09
C PRO A 85 15.53 -2.79 -19.26
N GLU A 86 15.25 -1.51 -19.47
CA GLU A 86 16.01 -0.68 -20.40
C GLU A 86 17.41 -0.39 -19.84
N THR A 87 18.27 0.19 -20.68
CA THR A 87 19.63 0.58 -20.25
C THR A 87 19.60 1.70 -19.19
N ASP A 88 20.66 1.79 -18.39
CA ASP A 88 20.81 2.88 -17.41
C ASP A 88 20.83 4.27 -18.07
N ALA A 89 21.37 4.38 -19.30
CA ALA A 89 21.35 5.63 -20.06
C ALA A 89 19.92 6.01 -20.48
N TRP A 90 19.11 5.04 -20.88
CA TRP A 90 17.70 5.24 -21.17
C TRP A 90 16.96 5.67 -19.89
N LEU A 91 17.20 4.98 -18.77
CA LEU A 91 16.56 5.29 -17.49
C LEU A 91 16.94 6.70 -17.01
N ALA A 92 18.20 7.10 -17.10
CA ALA A 92 18.63 8.45 -16.72
C ALA A 92 17.92 9.54 -17.54
N THR A 93 17.64 9.26 -18.82
CA THR A 93 16.97 10.19 -19.75
C THR A 93 15.46 10.22 -19.56
N ASN A 94 14.85 9.08 -19.27
CA ASN A 94 13.39 8.89 -19.25
C ASN A 94 12.80 8.73 -17.84
N ALA A 95 13.64 8.76 -16.80
CA ALA A 95 13.19 8.65 -15.41
C ALA A 95 12.15 9.72 -15.10
N ILE A 96 11.19 9.34 -14.27
CA ILE A 96 10.15 10.25 -13.80
C ILE A 96 10.77 11.49 -13.14
N THR A 97 10.32 12.69 -13.51
CA THR A 97 10.80 13.94 -12.92
C THR A 97 10.31 14.09 -11.48
N ASP A 98 10.97 14.95 -10.69
CA ASP A 98 10.53 15.19 -9.31
C ASP A 98 9.12 15.79 -9.28
N GLU A 99 8.82 16.75 -10.16
CA GLU A 99 7.53 17.43 -10.24
C GLU A 99 6.41 16.46 -10.61
N ARG A 100 6.68 15.58 -11.59
CA ARG A 100 5.70 14.59 -12.01
C ARG A 100 5.42 13.59 -10.89
N LEU A 101 6.47 13.11 -10.22
CA LEU A 101 6.33 12.16 -9.12
C LEU A 101 5.59 12.79 -7.93
N GLU A 102 5.87 14.06 -7.62
CA GLU A 102 5.16 14.83 -6.59
C GLU A 102 3.68 14.95 -6.91
N SER A 103 3.33 15.29 -8.15
CA SER A 103 1.93 15.39 -8.59
C SER A 103 1.16 14.06 -8.48
N LEU A 104 1.82 12.94 -8.77
CA LEU A 104 1.22 11.61 -8.66
C LEU A 104 1.02 11.21 -7.19
N TYR A 105 2.02 11.50 -6.35
CA TYR A 105 1.92 11.24 -4.93
C TYR A 105 0.80 12.05 -4.28
N GLN A 106 0.71 13.34 -4.59
CA GLN A 106 -0.37 14.21 -4.12
C GLN A 106 -1.74 13.66 -4.51
N LYS A 107 -1.94 13.28 -5.77
CA LYS A 107 -3.20 12.66 -6.23
C LYS A 107 -3.51 11.36 -5.51
N ALA A 108 -2.51 10.52 -5.26
CA ALA A 108 -2.70 9.27 -4.52
C ALA A 108 -3.11 9.55 -3.06
N TRP A 109 -2.49 10.55 -2.44
CA TRP A 109 -2.81 10.99 -1.08
C TRP A 109 -4.25 11.51 -0.97
N GLU A 110 -4.67 12.42 -1.84
CA GLU A 110 -6.03 12.99 -1.87
C GLU A 110 -7.11 11.92 -2.01
N ASN A 111 -6.81 10.82 -2.70
CA ASN A 111 -7.74 9.70 -2.87
C ASN A 111 -7.67 8.66 -1.76
N SER A 112 -6.67 8.72 -0.88
CA SER A 112 -6.50 7.78 0.22
C SER A 112 -7.53 8.00 1.34
N PRO A 113 -7.88 6.96 2.11
CA PRO A 113 -8.75 7.12 3.28
C PRO A 113 -8.23 8.16 4.28
N GLN A 114 -6.91 8.32 4.42
CA GLN A 114 -6.28 9.28 5.34
C GLN A 114 -6.35 10.71 4.81
N GLY A 115 -5.98 10.94 3.55
CA GLY A 115 -6.05 12.26 2.90
C GLY A 115 -7.47 12.81 2.73
N ARG A 116 -8.50 11.95 2.87
CA ARG A 116 -9.91 12.39 2.91
C ARG A 116 -10.33 13.01 4.24
N TYR A 117 -9.61 12.78 5.34
CA TYR A 117 -9.98 13.26 6.69
C TYR A 117 -8.93 14.19 7.32
N GLU A 118 -7.70 14.23 6.81
CA GLU A 118 -6.64 15.11 7.32
C GLU A 118 -6.54 16.39 6.48
N THR A 119 -6.97 17.52 7.05
CA THR A 119 -6.95 18.86 6.42
C THR A 119 -5.54 19.44 6.31
N PHE A 120 -4.60 18.97 7.13
CA PHE A 120 -3.21 19.40 7.13
C PHE A 120 -2.31 18.19 6.95
N GLY A 121 -1.48 18.22 5.91
CA GLY A 121 -0.47 17.20 5.68
C GLY A 121 -0.75 16.39 4.43
N ILE A 122 -0.02 16.70 3.36
CA ILE A 122 0.56 15.61 2.61
C ILE A 122 1.74 15.19 3.50
N PRO A 123 1.72 14.00 4.15
CA PRO A 123 2.53 13.74 5.35
C PRO A 123 4.05 13.79 5.18
N MET A 124 4.55 14.08 3.98
CA MET A 124 5.95 13.91 3.63
C MET A 124 6.50 14.98 2.68
N HIS A 125 5.83 16.12 2.49
CA HIS A 125 6.50 17.28 1.89
C HIS A 125 7.45 17.92 2.92
N HIS A 126 8.70 17.48 2.83
CA HIS A 126 9.91 18.08 3.40
C HIS A 126 10.08 18.02 4.93
N GLY A 127 11.11 17.28 5.38
CA GLY A 127 11.90 17.66 6.56
C GLY A 127 11.19 17.74 7.92
N THR A 128 10.00 17.18 8.10
CA THR A 128 9.34 17.11 9.40
C THR A 128 9.77 15.85 10.14
N GLY A 129 10.68 16.04 11.09
CA GLY A 129 10.78 15.13 12.22
C GLY A 129 9.41 15.04 12.90
N ILE A 130 9.10 13.83 13.35
CA ILE A 130 8.00 13.43 14.26
C ILE A 130 6.83 14.42 14.31
N ASP A 131 5.69 14.04 13.70
CA ASP A 131 4.44 14.77 13.88
C ASP A 131 4.04 14.72 15.36
N TRP A 132 3.60 15.86 15.92
CA TRP A 132 3.10 15.92 17.29
C TRP A 132 1.90 14.96 17.50
N ASN A 133 1.14 14.68 16.44
CA ASN A 133 0.06 13.69 16.45
C ASN A 133 0.54 12.22 16.45
N ASP A 134 1.79 11.93 16.06
CA ASP A 134 2.34 10.56 16.10
C ASP A 134 2.45 10.02 17.55
N PHE A 135 2.44 10.91 18.55
CA PHE A 135 2.52 10.55 19.97
C PHE A 135 1.16 10.35 20.66
N HIS A 136 0.04 10.63 19.99
CA HIS A 136 -1.28 10.66 20.64
C HIS A 136 -2.26 9.70 19.96
N THR A 137 -2.94 8.89 20.76
CA THR A 137 -4.04 8.04 20.26
C THR A 137 -5.26 8.93 20.08
N ARG A 138 -5.88 8.91 18.88
CA ARG A 138 -7.13 9.64 18.63
C ARG A 138 -8.20 9.16 19.60
N VAL A 139 -8.69 10.07 20.44
CA VAL A 139 -9.89 9.87 21.25
C VAL A 139 -11.01 10.65 20.59
N GLU A 140 -12.13 9.99 20.33
CA GLU A 140 -13.35 10.67 19.89
C GLU A 140 -13.78 11.64 21.00
N TRP A 141 -14.04 12.89 20.62
CA TRP A 141 -14.64 13.85 21.53
C TRP A 141 -16.01 13.31 21.94
N PRO A 142 -16.30 13.13 23.24
CA PRO A 142 -17.65 12.77 23.64
C PRO A 142 -18.57 13.92 23.25
N SER A 143 -19.51 13.64 22.36
CA SER A 143 -20.67 14.48 22.16
C SER A 143 -21.43 14.54 23.49
N ASN A 144 -21.42 15.70 24.13
CA ASN A 144 -22.36 15.98 25.22
C ASN A 144 -23.73 16.18 24.59
N ASP A 145 -24.52 15.10 24.55
CA ASP A 145 -25.98 15.21 24.67
C ASP A 145 -26.33 15.44 26.15
#